data_AF-A0A9W4FHH9-F1
#
_entry.id   AF-A0A9W4FHH9-F1
#
_cell.length_a   1.000
_cell.length_b   1.000
_cell.length_c   1.000
_cell.angle_alpha   90.00
_cell.angle_beta   90.00
_cell.angle_gamma   90.00
#
_symmetry.space_group_name_H-M   'P 1'
#
loop_
_entity.id
_entity.type
_entity.pdbx_description
1 polymer ?
#
loop_
_entity_poly.entity_id
_entity_poly.type
_entity_poly.pdbx_seq_one_letter_code
_entity_poly.pdbx_strand_id
1 'polypeptide(L)'
;MTDRPVIEAYRGALDQPCPTCGAEPGDFCTRTDTNRKPRIRQMPCVRRCPPSSRSAVEEPRRPYRSFSEPLRGDRDDEAST
;
A
#
# COMPACT_ATOMS: atom_id res chain seq x y z
N MET A 1 11.73 -15.02 10.18
CA MET A 1 11.08 -14.90 8.86
C MET A 1 10.23 -13.65 8.92
N THR A 2 10.68 -12.56 8.32
CA THR A 2 10.00 -11.27 8.35
C THR A 2 8.80 -11.33 7.42
N ASP A 3 7.63 -11.61 7.98
CA ASP A 3 6.37 -11.45 7.27
C ASP A 3 6.31 -10.02 6.73
N ARG A 4 6.39 -9.89 5.40
CA ARG A 4 6.27 -8.60 4.75
C ARG A 4 4.79 -8.23 4.85
N PRO A 5 4.43 -7.11 5.50
CA PRO A 5 3.03 -6.74 5.74
C PRO A 5 2.18 -6.65 4.46
N VAL A 6 2.83 -6.49 3.31
CA VAL A 6 2.20 -6.47 1.98
C VAL A 6 1.64 -7.85 1.58
N ILE A 7 2.31 -8.95 1.95
CA ILE A 7 1.86 -10.31 1.59
C ILE A 7 0.62 -10.70 2.40
N GLU A 8 0.62 -10.38 3.69
CA GLU A 8 -0.50 -10.67 4.58
C GLU A 8 -1.78 -9.94 4.17
N ALA A 9 -1.66 -8.71 3.65
CA ALA A 9 -2.79 -7.95 3.10
C ALA A 9 -3.48 -8.62 1.90
N TYR A 10 -2.82 -9.56 1.23
CA TYR A 10 -3.36 -10.30 0.08
C TYR A 10 -3.76 -11.73 0.44
N ARG A 11 -3.71 -12.11 1.71
CA ARG A 11 -4.04 -13.48 2.13
C ARG A 11 -5.48 -13.82 1.73
N GLY A 12 -5.65 -14.90 0.97
CA GLY A 12 -6.95 -15.33 0.46
C GLY A 12 -7.51 -14.50 -0.71
N ALA A 13 -6.79 -13.47 -1.16
CA ALA A 13 -7.20 -12.68 -2.34
C ALA A 13 -7.16 -13.51 -3.63
N LEU A 14 -6.40 -14.61 -3.68
CA LEU A 14 -6.35 -15.49 -4.85
C LEU A 14 -7.30 -16.68 -4.77
N ASP A 15 -8.05 -16.84 -3.67
CA ASP A 15 -8.89 -18.04 -3.44
C ASP A 15 -10.21 -17.97 -4.23
N GLN A 16 -10.61 -16.78 -4.66
CA GLN A 16 -11.86 -16.54 -5.39
C GLN A 16 -11.58 -15.86 -6.72
N PRO A 17 -12.43 -16.04 -7.75
CA PRO A 17 -12.27 -15.33 -9.01
C PRO A 17 -12.34 -13.81 -8.81
N CYS A 18 -11.56 -13.07 -9.60
CA CYS A 18 -11.49 -11.62 -9.50
C CYS A 18 -12.74 -10.97 -10.12
N PRO A 19 -13.57 -10.24 -9.34
CA PRO A 19 -14.77 -9.61 -9.86
C PRO A 19 -14.49 -8.41 -10.77
N THR A 20 -13.22 -7.95 -10.86
CA THR A 20 -12.83 -6.76 -11.61
C THR A 20 -12.24 -7.09 -12.98
N CYS A 21 -11.36 -8.09 -13.06
CA CYS A 21 -10.68 -8.45 -14.31
C CYS A 21 -10.97 -9.89 -14.77
N GLY A 22 -11.78 -10.65 -14.04
CA GLY A 22 -12.13 -12.03 -14.38
C GLY A 22 -10.98 -13.03 -14.23
N ALA A 23 -9.92 -12.70 -13.50
CA ALA A 23 -8.84 -13.65 -13.21
C ALA A 23 -9.35 -14.80 -12.33
N GLU A 24 -9.01 -16.04 -12.69
CA GLU A 24 -9.43 -17.24 -11.98
C GLU A 24 -8.74 -17.38 -10.60
N PRO A 25 -9.24 -18.25 -9.71
CA PRO A 25 -8.54 -18.60 -8.47
C PRO A 25 -7.09 -19.08 -8.74
N GLY A 26 -6.15 -18.64 -7.91
CA GLY A 26 -4.71 -18.91 -8.08
C GLY A 26 -4.00 -17.97 -9.07
N ASP A 27 -4.72 -17.35 -10.00
CA ASP A 27 -4.14 -16.47 -11.00
C ASP A 27 -4.06 -15.01 -10.55
N PHE A 28 -2.94 -14.37 -10.90
CA PHE A 28 -2.79 -12.94 -10.72
C PHE A 28 -3.63 -12.14 -11.70
N CYS A 29 -4.06 -10.95 -11.26
CA CYS A 29 -4.86 -10.06 -12.07
C CYS A 29 -4.07 -9.53 -13.27
N THR A 30 -4.71 -9.40 -14.43
CA THR A 30 -4.09 -8.84 -15.64
C THR A 30 -4.61 -7.44 -15.92
N ARG A 31 -3.81 -6.59 -16.57
CA ARG A 31 -4.24 -5.31 -17.13
C ARG A 31 -3.90 -5.30 -18.62
N THR A 32 -4.86 -4.87 -19.43
CA THR A 32 -4.58 -4.55 -20.83
C THR A 32 -3.90 -3.19 -20.90
N ASP A 33 -2.70 -3.14 -21.48
CA ASP A 33 -1.99 -1.89 -21.75
C ASP A 33 -2.66 -1.09 -22.88
N THR A 34 -2.29 0.18 -23.03
CA THR A 34 -2.67 1.06 -24.14
C THR A 34 -2.52 0.42 -25.52
N ASN A 35 -1.53 -0.46 -25.68
CA ASN A 35 -1.27 -1.21 -26.92
C ASN A 35 -2.12 -2.49 -27.06
N ARG A 36 -3.19 -2.65 -26.28
CA ARG A 36 -4.04 -3.86 -26.22
C ARG A 36 -3.30 -5.15 -25.84
N LYS A 37 -2.08 -5.05 -25.29
CA LYS A 37 -1.31 -6.20 -24.82
C LYS A 37 -1.61 -6.50 -23.36
N PRO A 38 -1.96 -7.75 -22.99
CA PRO A 38 -2.17 -8.12 -21.60
C PRO A 38 -0.83 -8.13 -20.85
N ARG A 39 -0.80 -7.51 -19.67
CA ARG A 39 0.32 -7.53 -18.72
C ARG A 39 -0.18 -8.08 -17.39
N ILE A 40 0.52 -9.07 -16.85
CA ILE A 40 0.24 -9.60 -15.51
C ILE A 40 0.59 -8.52 -14.48
N ARG A 41 -0.33 -8.23 -13.57
CA ARG A 41 -0.04 -7.45 -12.36
C ARG A 41 0.50 -8.42 -11.33
N GLN A 42 1.64 -8.12 -10.71
CA GLN A 42 2.13 -8.90 -9.57
C GLN A 42 1.34 -8.63 -8.27
N MET A 43 0.15 -8.04 -8.38
CA MET A 43 -0.73 -7.74 -7.25
C MET A 43 -2.19 -7.96 -7.65
N PRO A 44 -3.03 -8.48 -6.75
CA PRO A 44 -4.46 -8.63 -6.98
C PRO A 44 -5.15 -7.26 -7.13
N CYS A 45 -6.30 -7.24 -7.81
CA CYS A 45 -7.16 -6.06 -7.82
C CYS A 45 -7.64 -5.76 -6.39
N VAL A 46 -7.71 -4.47 -6.02
CA VAL A 46 -8.08 -4.04 -4.66
C VAL A 46 -9.42 -4.62 -4.20
N ARG A 47 -10.41 -4.72 -5.10
CA ARG A 47 -11.72 -5.33 -4.80
C ARG A 47 -11.68 -6.83 -4.54
N ARG A 48 -10.57 -7.50 -4.91
CA ARG A 48 -10.32 -8.92 -4.65
C ARG A 48 -9.61 -9.13 -3.32
N CYS A 49 -8.97 -8.09 -2.77
CA CYS A 49 -8.33 -8.18 -1.47
C CYS A 49 -9.42 -8.28 -0.38
N PRO A 50 -9.24 -9.13 0.63
CA PRO A 50 -10.13 -9.12 1.78
C PRO A 50 -10.07 -7.77 2.49
N PRO A 51 -11.15 -7.36 3.17
CA PRO A 51 -11.08 -6.21 4.06
C PRO A 51 -9.98 -6.46 5.10
N SER A 52 -9.09 -5.48 5.28
CA SER A 52 -8.01 -5.61 6.25
C SER A 52 -8.60 -5.81 7.64
N SER A 53 -8.17 -6.87 8.32
CA SER A 53 -8.53 -7.16 9.71
C SER A 53 -7.82 -6.22 10.71
N ARG A 54 -7.21 -5.12 10.23
CA ARG A 54 -6.70 -4.06 11.08
C ARG A 54 -7.90 -3.48 11.83
N SER A 55 -8.19 -4.07 12.98
CA SER A 55 -8.69 -3.35 14.14
C SER A 55 -7.89 -2.07 14.16
N ALA A 56 -8.57 -0.93 14.09
CA ALA A 56 -7.93 0.35 14.26
C ALA A 56 -7.32 0.35 15.67
N VAL A 57 -6.12 -0.21 15.80
CA VAL A 57 -5.20 0.16 16.87
C VAL A 57 -5.09 1.65 16.67
N GLU A 58 -5.69 2.38 17.60
CA GLU A 58 -5.64 3.82 17.68
C GLU A 58 -4.15 4.18 17.61
N GLU A 59 -3.69 4.52 16.40
CA GLU A 59 -2.32 4.98 16.21
C GLU A 59 -2.17 6.13 17.20
N PRO A 60 -1.18 6.09 18.13
CA PRO A 60 -1.01 7.16 19.10
C PRO A 60 -1.00 8.46 18.31
N ARG A 61 -2.01 9.31 18.55
CA ARG A 61 -2.30 10.49 17.74
C ARG A 61 -0.99 11.24 17.53
N ARG A 62 -0.40 11.09 16.33
CA ARG A 62 0.80 11.84 16.01
C ARG A 62 0.40 13.30 16.16
N PRO A 63 1.10 14.09 16.99
CA PRO A 63 0.74 15.48 17.16
C PRO A 63 0.71 16.11 15.77
N TYR A 64 -0.42 16.77 15.46
CA TYR A 64 -0.64 17.42 14.17
C TYR A 64 0.54 18.35 13.90
N ARG A 65 1.29 18.08 12.84
CA ARG A 65 2.37 18.96 12.39
C ARG A 65 1.81 19.91 11.36
N SER A 66 1.91 21.21 11.64
CA SER A 66 1.65 22.24 10.65
C SER A 66 2.74 22.19 9.58
N PHE A 67 2.35 22.07 8.31
CA PHE A 67 3.25 22.16 7.15
C PHE A 67 3.37 23.59 6.62
N SER A 68 2.77 24.57 7.31
CA SER A 68 2.78 25.98 6.90
C SER A 68 4.13 26.65 7.11
N GLU A 69 4.99 26.10 7.98
CA GLU A 69 6.36 26.59 8.15
C GLU A 69 7.36 25.48 7.82
N PRO A 70 8.46 25.79 7.11
CA PRO A 70 9.54 24.84 6.90
C PRO A 70 10.11 24.42 8.25
N LEU A 71 10.52 23.15 8.35
CA LEU A 71 11.25 22.66 9.51
C LEU A 71 12.54 23.50 9.63
N ARG A 72 12.55 24.45 10.55
CA ARG A 72 13.79 25.08 10.99
C ARG A 72 14.53 23.99 11.73
N GLY A 73 15.51 23.38 11.07
CA GLY A 73 16.49 22.58 11.79
C GLY A 73 17.18 23.51 12.78
N ASP A 74 17.35 23.08 14.02
CA ASP A 74 18.19 23.75 15.02
C ASP A 74 19.59 23.94 14.43
N ARG A 75 19.80 25.09 13.79
CA ARG A 75 21.10 25.67 13.49
C ARG A 75 21.26 26.86 14.42
N ASP A 76 21.40 26.55 15.70
CA ASP A 76 22.28 27.30 16.59
C ASP A 76 23.68 26.68 16.42
N ASP A 77 24.82 27.35 16.48
CA ASP A 77 25.21 28.74 16.47
C ASP A 77 26.75 28.60 16.38
N GLU A 78 27.41 29.05 15.31
CA GLU A 78 28.85 29.34 15.39
C GLU A 78 29.22 30.38 14.34
N ALA A 79 28.68 31.58 14.54
CA ALA A 79 29.31 32.80 14.07
C ALA A 79 29.92 33.50 15.29
N SER A 80 31.07 33.03 15.77
CA SER A 80 31.93 33.80 16.68
C SER A 80 33.36 33.26 16.64
N THR A 81 34.15 33.73 15.67
CA THR A 81 35.43 34.47 15.87
C THR A 81 36.10 34.68 14.52
#